data_AF-A0A2E0S592-F1
#
_entry.id   AF-A0A2E0S592-F1
#
_cell.length_a   1.000
_cell.length_b   1.000
_cell.length_c   1.000
_cell.angle_alpha   90.00
_cell.angle_beta   90.00
_cell.angle_gamma   90.00
#
_symmetry.space_group_name_H-M   'P 1'
#
loop_
_entity.id
_entity.type
_entity.pdbx_description
1 polymer ?
#
loop_
_entity_poly.entity_id
_entity_poly.type
_entity_poly.pdbx_seq_one_letter_code
_entity_poly.pdbx_strand_id
1 'polypeptide(L)'
;MFRKFVLSPEPRFIAYFLIHSCLIFILMTTGLVSLQQQRIPRNIFYFGFFVSIITAICWPQAIPFTHTNQPITSINSTFASVLPMLCGLGSGGILGVLSTHLLMRKDFRKVPEFTILMALTGSFLGWQATVVAGCLTGIVLLLTRIFSKRYSAAELLWLSVIITILTFRFWMEWFRNWLPGNFI
;
A
#
# COMPACT_ATOMS: atom_id res chain seq x y z
N MET A 1 7.24 -14.30 21.17
CA MET A 1 6.25 -13.97 20.11
C MET A 1 6.49 -14.75 18.82
N PHE A 2 7.66 -14.65 18.20
CA PHE A 2 8.00 -15.34 16.93
C PHE A 2 7.87 -16.88 17.00
N ARG A 3 8.33 -17.50 18.10
CA ARG A 3 8.22 -18.96 18.32
C ARG A 3 6.76 -19.46 18.33
N LYS A 4 5.81 -18.68 18.87
CA LYS A 4 4.37 -18.99 18.88
C LYS A 4 3.76 -18.86 17.47
N PHE A 5 4.20 -17.86 16.71
CA PHE A 5 3.80 -17.69 15.31
C PHE A 5 4.27 -18.85 14.42
N VAL A 6 5.49 -19.36 14.65
CA VAL A 6 6.04 -20.51 13.90
C VAL A 6 5.37 -21.84 14.29
N LEU A 7 5.01 -22.02 15.56
CA LEU A 7 4.46 -23.28 16.08
C LEU A 7 2.94 -23.42 15.91
N SER A 8 2.19 -22.32 15.92
CA SER A 8 0.73 -22.31 15.76
C SER A 8 0.25 -20.97 15.18
N PRO A 9 0.52 -20.69 13.88
CA PRO A 9 0.12 -19.44 13.27
C PRO A 9 -1.41 -19.33 13.25
N GLU A 10 -1.95 -18.31 13.90
CA GLU A 10 -3.38 -18.04 13.78
C GLU A 10 -3.70 -17.72 12.31
N PRO A 11 -4.77 -18.31 11.73
CA PRO A 11 -5.07 -18.18 10.31
C PRO A 11 -5.14 -16.72 9.82
N ARG A 12 -5.56 -15.79 10.68
CA ARG A 12 -5.61 -14.34 10.39
C ARG A 12 -4.25 -13.74 10.01
N PHE A 13 -3.16 -14.19 10.62
CA PHE A 13 -1.82 -13.67 10.33
C PHE A 13 -1.25 -14.27 9.05
N ILE A 14 -1.60 -15.52 8.72
CA ILE A 14 -1.20 -16.18 7.47
C ILE A 14 -1.84 -15.44 6.29
N ALA A 15 -3.15 -15.20 6.35
CA ALA A 15 -3.86 -14.44 5.32
C ALA A 15 -3.26 -13.03 5.17
N TYR A 16 -3.13 -12.29 6.27
CA TYR A 16 -2.52 -10.97 6.27
C TYR A 16 -1.15 -10.97 5.58
N PHE A 17 -0.26 -11.90 5.95
CA PHE A 17 1.07 -12.02 5.35
C PHE A 17 1.03 -12.31 3.84
N LEU A 18 0.20 -13.27 3.42
CA LEU A 18 0.07 -13.68 2.02
C LEU A 18 -0.43 -12.53 1.14
N ILE A 19 -1.42 -11.77 1.62
CA ILE A 19 -2.02 -10.67 0.88
C ILE A 19 -1.03 -9.53 0.68
N HIS A 20 -0.31 -9.15 1.74
CA HIS A 20 0.69 -8.08 1.65
C HIS A 20 1.90 -8.51 0.83
N SER A 21 2.30 -9.78 0.93
CA SER A 21 3.37 -10.34 0.09
C SER A 21 2.97 -10.37 -1.39
N CYS A 22 1.71 -10.74 -1.70
CA CYS A 22 1.16 -10.67 -3.05
C CYS A 22 1.21 -9.24 -3.61
N LEU A 23 0.77 -8.25 -2.84
CA LEU A 23 0.87 -6.84 -3.22
C LEU A 23 2.33 -6.44 -3.49
N ILE A 24 3.27 -6.79 -2.61
CA ILE A 24 4.70 -6.49 -2.77
C ILE A 24 5.25 -7.13 -4.05
N PHE A 25 4.88 -8.37 -4.36
CA PHE A 25 5.32 -9.04 -5.58
C PHE A 25 4.75 -8.37 -6.83
N ILE A 26 3.49 -7.95 -6.82
CA ILE A 26 2.88 -7.19 -7.91
C ILE A 26 3.63 -5.87 -8.12
N LEU A 27 3.90 -5.12 -7.04
CA LEU A 27 4.63 -3.85 -7.10
C LEU A 27 6.06 -4.03 -7.61
N MET A 28 6.80 -5.02 -7.09
CA MET A 28 8.16 -5.31 -7.53
C MET A 28 8.21 -5.75 -8.99
N THR A 29 7.32 -6.67 -9.40
CA THR A 29 7.25 -7.14 -10.80
C THR A 29 6.93 -5.98 -11.74
N THR A 30 5.96 -5.14 -11.38
CA THR A 30 5.58 -3.96 -12.17
C THR A 30 6.74 -2.97 -12.26
N GLY A 31 7.47 -2.75 -11.17
CA GLY A 31 8.66 -1.91 -11.13
C GLY A 31 9.78 -2.45 -12.03
N LEU A 32 10.08 -3.74 -11.96
CA LEU A 32 11.12 -4.39 -12.78
C LEU A 32 10.78 -4.33 -14.28
N VAL A 33 9.54 -4.65 -14.66
CA VAL A 33 9.07 -4.56 -16.06
C VAL A 33 9.19 -3.13 -16.57
N SER A 34 8.81 -2.14 -15.74
CA SER A 34 8.94 -0.73 -16.09
C SER A 34 10.40 -0.29 -16.23
N LEU A 35 11.32 -0.81 -15.42
CA LEU A 35 12.76 -0.53 -15.54
C LEU A 35 13.34 -1.07 -16.85
N GLN A 36 12.82 -2.21 -17.32
CA GLN A 36 13.17 -2.78 -18.63
C GLN A 36 12.51 -2.03 -19.81
N GLN A 37 11.78 -0.93 -19.55
CA GLN A 37 11.01 -0.16 -20.54
C GLN A 37 9.99 -1.01 -21.31
N GLN A 38 9.56 -2.13 -20.74
CA GLN A 38 8.55 -2.98 -21.32
C GLN A 38 7.16 -2.54 -20.88
N ARG A 39 6.16 -2.83 -21.72
CA ARG A 39 4.77 -2.56 -21.38
C ARG A 39 4.32 -3.48 -20.24
N ILE A 40 3.73 -2.91 -19.20
CA ILE A 40 3.23 -3.71 -18.08
C ILE A 40 2.06 -4.58 -18.56
N PRO A 41 2.13 -5.91 -18.38
CA PRO A 41 1.05 -6.79 -18.82
C PRO A 41 -0.19 -6.56 -17.96
N ARG A 42 -1.31 -6.24 -18.61
CA ARG A 42 -2.58 -5.92 -17.92
C ARG A 42 -3.10 -7.04 -17.02
N ASN A 43 -2.73 -8.28 -17.34
CA ASN A 43 -3.10 -9.46 -16.57
C ASN A 43 -2.63 -9.41 -15.11
N ILE A 44 -1.52 -8.71 -14.81
CA ILE A 44 -1.06 -8.51 -13.43
C ILE A 44 -2.08 -7.68 -12.64
N PHE A 45 -2.66 -6.65 -13.24
CA PHE A 45 -3.68 -5.84 -12.57
C PHE A 45 -4.99 -6.62 -12.38
N TYR A 46 -5.43 -7.38 -13.40
CA TYR A 46 -6.62 -8.23 -13.26
C TYR A 46 -6.45 -9.27 -12.16
N PHE A 47 -5.29 -9.93 -12.10
CA PHE A 47 -4.94 -10.84 -11.02
C PHE A 47 -4.96 -10.15 -9.65
N GLY A 48 -4.33 -8.97 -9.54
CA GLY A 48 -4.32 -8.20 -8.31
C GLY A 48 -5.73 -7.85 -7.81
N PHE A 49 -6.58 -7.27 -8.67
CA PHE A 49 -7.95 -6.92 -8.30
C PHE A 49 -8.78 -8.14 -7.92
N PHE A 50 -8.61 -9.25 -8.66
CA PHE A 50 -9.27 -10.51 -8.34
C PHE A 50 -8.90 -11.02 -6.95
N VAL A 51 -7.60 -11.04 -6.62
CA VAL A 51 -7.12 -11.43 -5.28
C VAL A 51 -7.66 -10.48 -4.22
N SER A 52 -7.66 -9.16 -4.47
CA SER A 52 -8.20 -8.16 -3.54
C SER A 52 -9.67 -8.39 -3.22
N ILE A 53 -10.50 -8.68 -4.24
CA ILE A 53 -11.94 -8.91 -4.07
C ILE A 53 -12.19 -10.21 -3.32
N ILE A 54 -11.55 -11.31 -3.72
CA ILE A 54 -11.68 -12.61 -3.04
C ILE A 54 -11.28 -12.46 -1.58
N THR A 55 -10.16 -11.79 -1.33
CA THR A 55 -9.67 -11.53 0.02
C THR A 55 -10.67 -10.74 0.85
N ALA A 56 -11.24 -9.66 0.30
CA ALA A 56 -12.19 -8.83 1.04
C ALA A 56 -13.48 -9.58 1.42
N ILE A 57 -13.87 -10.58 0.63
CA ILE A 57 -15.08 -11.40 0.85
C ILE A 57 -14.78 -12.61 1.74
N CYS A 58 -13.78 -13.42 1.36
CA CYS A 58 -13.45 -14.68 2.04
C CYS A 58 -12.66 -14.45 3.33
N TRP A 59 -11.95 -13.33 3.46
CA TRP A 59 -11.10 -13.03 4.60
C TRP A 59 -11.17 -11.57 5.07
N PRO A 60 -12.33 -11.10 5.57
CA PRO A 60 -12.52 -9.71 5.96
C PRO A 60 -11.46 -9.18 6.95
N GLN A 61 -10.99 -10.03 7.86
CA GLN A 61 -9.97 -9.66 8.85
C GLN A 61 -8.61 -9.27 8.25
N ALA A 62 -8.37 -9.50 6.95
CA ALA A 62 -7.15 -9.08 6.30
C ALA A 62 -7.03 -7.55 6.15
N ILE A 63 -8.16 -6.84 6.12
CA ILE A 63 -8.22 -5.38 6.23
C ILE A 63 -8.80 -5.07 7.61
N PRO A 64 -7.96 -4.85 8.63
CA PRO A 64 -8.38 -4.94 10.03
C PRO A 64 -9.28 -3.79 10.51
N PHE A 65 -9.45 -2.74 9.70
CA PHE A 65 -10.18 -1.52 10.07
C PHE A 65 -11.37 -1.25 9.16
N THR A 66 -12.48 -0.83 9.77
CA THR A 66 -13.68 -0.36 9.05
C THR A 66 -13.49 1.04 8.48
N HIS A 67 -14.46 1.52 7.70
CA HIS A 67 -14.55 2.91 7.25
C HIS A 67 -14.61 3.93 8.41
N THR A 68 -15.09 3.52 9.59
CA THR A 68 -15.18 4.32 10.82
C THR A 68 -13.99 4.15 11.76
N ASN A 69 -12.89 3.52 11.32
CA ASN A 69 -11.69 3.28 12.11
C ASN A 69 -11.90 2.38 13.34
N GLN A 70 -12.89 1.49 13.30
CA GLN A 70 -13.10 0.50 14.35
C GLN A 70 -12.46 -0.85 13.94
N PRO A 71 -11.86 -1.58 14.89
CA PRO A 71 -11.30 -2.90 14.61
C PRO A 71 -12.42 -3.91 14.33
N ILE A 72 -12.22 -4.77 13.32
CA ILE A 72 -13.19 -5.81 12.97
C ILE A 72 -13.05 -7.00 13.94
N THR A 73 -13.97 -7.15 14.90
CA THR A 73 -13.79 -8.06 16.04
C THR A 73 -14.42 -9.44 15.91
N SER A 74 -15.59 -9.67 15.29
CA SER A 74 -16.05 -11.02 14.85
C SER A 74 -17.49 -11.09 14.30
N ILE A 75 -17.65 -11.96 13.27
CA ILE A 75 -18.81 -12.79 12.90
C ILE A 75 -19.93 -12.25 11.96
N ASN A 76 -20.32 -10.96 11.95
CA ASN A 76 -21.49 -10.55 11.12
C ASN A 76 -21.19 -9.75 9.83
N SER A 77 -19.98 -9.84 9.28
CA SER A 77 -19.58 -8.91 8.23
C SER A 77 -18.65 -9.51 7.19
N THR A 78 -19.12 -10.55 6.49
CA THR A 78 -18.48 -11.08 5.27
C THR A 78 -18.14 -9.98 4.26
N PHE A 79 -18.83 -8.84 4.34
CA PHE A 79 -18.60 -7.64 3.52
C PHE A 79 -18.04 -6.42 4.28
N ALA A 80 -17.66 -6.53 5.56
CA ALA A 80 -17.11 -5.37 6.31
C ALA A 80 -15.89 -4.77 5.63
N SER A 81 -15.11 -5.60 4.94
CA SER A 81 -13.84 -5.20 4.33
C SER A 81 -14.01 -4.78 2.88
N VAL A 82 -15.18 -5.02 2.29
CA VAL A 82 -15.50 -4.54 0.94
C VAL A 82 -15.61 -3.01 0.93
N LEU A 83 -16.26 -2.40 1.92
CA LEU A 83 -16.38 -0.94 1.96
C LEU A 83 -15.00 -0.25 2.15
N PRO A 84 -14.14 -0.62 3.12
CA PRO A 84 -12.77 -0.15 3.22
C PRO A 84 -11.93 -0.40 1.97
N MET A 85 -12.08 -1.56 1.31
CA MET A 85 -11.42 -1.87 0.04
C MET A 85 -11.85 -0.90 -1.06
N LEU A 86 -13.16 -0.63 -1.20
CA LEU A 86 -13.69 0.32 -2.18
C LEU A 86 -13.25 1.76 -1.88
N CYS A 87 -13.28 2.16 -0.61
CA CYS A 87 -12.76 3.46 -0.18
C CYS A 87 -11.26 3.59 -0.46
N GLY A 88 -10.48 2.53 -0.25
CA GLY A 88 -9.05 2.47 -0.57
C GLY A 88 -8.79 2.51 -2.08
N LEU A 89 -9.57 1.80 -2.87
CA LEU A 89 -9.51 1.87 -4.33
C LEU A 89 -9.79 3.30 -4.82
N GLY A 90 -10.85 3.92 -4.30
CA GLY A 90 -11.21 5.30 -4.62
C GLY A 90 -10.13 6.31 -4.23
N SER A 91 -9.65 6.27 -2.97
CA SER A 91 -8.61 7.17 -2.50
C SER A 91 -7.28 6.96 -3.23
N GLY A 92 -6.91 5.71 -3.49
CA GLY A 92 -5.72 5.36 -4.27
C GLY A 92 -5.81 5.83 -5.71
N GLY A 93 -6.98 5.70 -6.34
CA GLY A 93 -7.25 6.25 -7.67
C GLY A 93 -7.09 7.77 -7.71
N ILE A 94 -7.72 8.49 -6.77
CA ILE A 94 -7.60 9.96 -6.67
C ILE A 94 -6.14 10.38 -6.48
N LEU A 95 -5.43 9.77 -5.54
CA LEU A 95 -4.02 10.07 -5.26
C LEU A 95 -3.11 9.73 -6.45
N GLY A 96 -3.42 8.65 -7.18
CA GLY A 96 -2.71 8.25 -8.40
C GLY A 96 -2.89 9.26 -9.54
N VAL A 97 -4.11 9.75 -9.75
CA VAL A 97 -4.42 10.83 -10.71
C VAL A 97 -3.67 12.10 -10.31
N LEU A 98 -3.80 12.55 -9.06
CA LEU A 98 -3.12 13.75 -8.56
C LEU A 98 -1.59 13.66 -8.75
N SER A 99 -0.99 12.53 -8.36
CA SER A 99 0.45 12.31 -8.51
C SER A 99 0.89 12.29 -9.96
N THR A 100 0.13 11.63 -10.84
CA THR A 100 0.48 11.56 -12.26
C THR A 100 0.45 12.92 -12.93
N HIS A 101 -0.57 13.73 -12.64
CA HIS A 101 -0.72 15.04 -13.29
C HIS A 101 0.17 16.11 -12.66
N LEU A 102 0.17 16.23 -11.34
CA LEU A 102 0.91 17.29 -10.65
C LEU A 102 2.42 17.00 -10.64
N LEU A 103 2.81 15.77 -10.33
CA LEU A 103 4.21 15.41 -10.10
C LEU A 103 4.88 14.88 -11.38
N MET A 104 4.22 13.97 -12.10
CA MET A 104 4.80 13.36 -13.31
C MET A 104 4.50 14.13 -14.61
N ARG A 105 3.60 15.13 -14.59
CA ARG A 105 3.18 15.92 -15.78
C ARG A 105 2.80 15.07 -17.00
N LYS A 106 2.15 13.92 -16.79
CA LYS A 106 1.65 13.09 -17.88
C LYS A 106 0.22 13.49 -18.28
N ASP A 107 -0.13 13.29 -19.54
CA ASP A 107 -1.44 13.64 -20.09
C ASP A 107 -2.59 12.81 -19.48
N PHE A 108 -3.74 13.46 -19.25
CA PHE A 108 -4.99 12.83 -18.78
C PHE A 108 -5.56 11.76 -19.72
N ARG A 109 -5.23 11.80 -21.01
CA ARG A 109 -5.84 10.92 -22.03
C ARG A 109 -5.34 9.47 -21.97
N LYS A 110 -4.26 9.17 -21.25
CA LYS A 110 -3.78 7.80 -21.03
C LYS A 110 -4.05 7.46 -19.57
N VAL A 111 -4.86 6.43 -19.31
CA VAL A 111 -5.01 5.89 -17.95
C VAL A 111 -3.61 5.50 -17.46
N PRO A 112 -3.06 6.20 -16.46
CA PRO A 112 -1.69 5.96 -16.07
C PRO A 112 -1.63 4.59 -15.40
N GLU A 113 -0.74 3.71 -15.84
CA GLU A 113 -0.46 2.43 -15.17
C GLU A 113 -0.17 2.65 -13.69
N PHE A 114 0.47 3.79 -13.36
CA PHE A 114 0.68 4.27 -12.00
C PHE A 114 -0.61 4.51 -11.21
N THR A 115 -1.63 5.12 -11.81
CA THR A 115 -2.93 5.35 -11.16
C THR A 115 -3.65 4.02 -10.88
N ILE A 116 -3.60 3.08 -11.83
CA ILE A 116 -4.17 1.75 -11.63
C ILE A 116 -3.43 1.03 -10.50
N LEU A 117 -2.10 1.13 -10.46
CA LEU A 117 -1.28 0.54 -9.42
C LEU A 117 -1.55 1.16 -8.04
N MET A 118 -1.78 2.47 -7.96
CA MET A 118 -2.17 3.16 -6.72
C MET A 118 -3.57 2.77 -6.25
N ALA A 119 -4.54 2.66 -7.17
CA ALA A 119 -5.88 2.17 -6.85
C ALA A 119 -5.85 0.71 -6.35
N LEU A 120 -5.04 -0.14 -6.99
CA LEU A 120 -4.82 -1.52 -6.58
C LEU A 120 -4.14 -1.60 -5.21
N THR A 121 -3.12 -0.78 -4.97
CA THR A 121 -2.46 -0.69 -3.66
C THR A 121 -3.47 -0.31 -2.59
N GLY A 122 -4.36 0.64 -2.90
CA GLY A 122 -5.36 1.06 -1.95
C GLY A 122 -6.45 0.03 -1.67
N SER A 123 -6.80 -0.81 -2.65
CA SER A 123 -7.75 -1.91 -2.42
C SER A 123 -7.20 -2.97 -1.45
N PHE A 124 -5.88 -3.19 -1.44
CA PHE A 124 -5.23 -4.12 -0.51
C PHE A 124 -5.05 -3.54 0.90
N LEU A 125 -4.75 -2.25 1.00
CA LEU A 125 -4.39 -1.61 2.27
C LEU A 125 -5.58 -0.96 3.00
N GLY A 126 -6.65 -0.63 2.28
CA GLY A 126 -7.77 0.17 2.79
C GLY A 126 -7.46 1.68 2.84
N TRP A 127 -8.49 2.50 3.04
CA TRP A 127 -8.41 3.95 2.80
C TRP A 127 -7.34 4.71 3.59
N GLN A 128 -7.12 4.36 4.86
CA GLN A 128 -6.18 5.08 5.75
C GLN A 128 -4.73 4.87 5.32
N ALA A 129 -4.33 3.59 5.21
CA ALA A 129 -3.00 3.22 4.79
C ALA A 129 -2.72 3.69 3.36
N THR A 130 -3.75 3.73 2.50
CA THR A 130 -3.63 4.31 1.15
C THR A 130 -3.28 5.79 1.17
N VAL A 131 -3.92 6.58 2.05
CA VAL A 131 -3.63 8.02 2.17
C VAL A 131 -2.19 8.22 2.63
N VAL A 132 -1.75 7.49 3.66
CA VAL A 132 -0.37 7.60 4.16
C VAL A 132 0.64 7.17 3.09
N ALA A 133 0.42 6.01 2.45
CA ALA A 133 1.30 5.51 1.39
C ALA A 133 1.33 6.45 0.19
N GLY A 134 0.19 7.03 -0.21
CA GLY A 134 0.11 8.00 -1.29
C GLY A 134 0.82 9.31 -0.98
N CYS A 135 0.68 9.85 0.24
CA CYS A 135 1.43 11.02 0.67
C CYS A 135 2.95 10.76 0.66
N LEU A 136 3.38 9.61 1.19
CA LEU A 136 4.81 9.23 1.19
C LEU A 136 5.34 9.08 -0.24
N THR A 137 4.57 8.42 -1.10
CA THR A 137 4.89 8.29 -2.53
C THR A 137 4.99 9.65 -3.21
N GLY A 138 4.08 10.57 -2.90
CA GLY A 138 4.10 11.95 -3.39
C GLY A 138 5.36 12.71 -2.96
N ILE A 139 5.78 12.58 -1.69
CA ILE A 139 7.02 13.18 -1.18
C ILE A 139 8.23 12.61 -1.95
N VAL A 140 8.31 11.29 -2.12
CA VAL A 140 9.40 10.64 -2.85
C VAL A 140 9.44 11.09 -4.32
N LEU A 141 8.28 11.20 -4.97
CA LEU A 141 8.19 11.71 -6.35
C LEU A 141 8.60 13.18 -6.45
N LEU A 142 8.22 14.02 -5.49
CA LEU A 142 8.62 15.43 -5.42
C LEU A 142 10.13 15.55 -5.27
N LEU A 143 10.72 14.80 -4.34
CA LEU A 143 12.17 14.79 -4.11
C LEU A 143 12.92 14.29 -5.34
N THR A 144 12.46 13.18 -5.94
CA THR A 144 13.00 12.66 -7.20
C THR A 144 12.98 13.74 -8.27
N ARG A 145 11.88 14.49 -8.40
CA ARG A 145 11.79 15.57 -9.38
C ARG A 145 12.76 16.73 -9.10
N ILE A 146 12.91 17.13 -7.83
CA ILE A 146 13.82 18.22 -7.44
C ILE A 146 15.29 17.80 -7.63
N PHE A 147 15.62 16.56 -7.27
CA PHE A 147 17.00 16.08 -7.15
C PHE A 147 17.49 15.23 -8.34
N SER A 148 16.61 14.81 -9.26
CA SER A 148 16.95 14.02 -10.46
C SER A 148 18.00 14.67 -11.38
N LYS A 149 18.16 15.99 -11.33
CA LYS A 149 19.20 16.69 -12.10
C LYS A 149 20.59 16.61 -11.46
N ARG A 150 20.67 16.24 -10.17
CA ARG A 150 21.90 16.29 -9.37
C ARG A 150 22.35 14.91 -8.88
N TYR A 151 21.43 13.97 -8.74
CA TYR A 151 21.68 12.66 -8.15
C TYR A 151 21.26 11.54 -9.10
N SER A 152 22.02 10.45 -9.07
CA SER A 152 21.74 9.22 -9.79
C SER A 152 20.48 8.52 -9.24
N ALA A 153 19.86 7.66 -10.04
CA ALA A 153 18.68 6.90 -9.64
C ALA A 153 18.92 6.04 -8.39
N ALA A 154 20.15 5.53 -8.21
CA ALA A 154 20.53 4.74 -7.04
C ALA A 154 20.54 5.60 -5.76
N GLU A 155 21.08 6.82 -5.82
CA GLU A 155 21.11 7.75 -4.68
C GLU A 155 19.70 8.21 -4.28
N LEU A 156 18.82 8.43 -5.26
CA LEU A 156 17.42 8.76 -5.02
C LEU A 156 16.65 7.59 -4.38
N LEU A 157 16.96 6.35 -4.77
CA LEU A 157 16.40 5.16 -4.14
C LEU A 157 16.84 5.04 -2.68
N TRP A 158 18.13 5.25 -2.40
CA TRP A 158 18.65 5.30 -1.02
C TRP A 158 18.01 6.41 -0.19
N LEU A 159 17.82 7.60 -0.77
CA LEU A 159 17.12 8.70 -0.11
C LEU A 159 15.68 8.31 0.25
N SER A 160 14.95 7.66 -0.66
CA SER A 160 13.61 7.14 -0.40
C SER A 160 13.59 6.11 0.73
N VAL A 161 14.57 5.21 0.77
CA VAL A 161 14.72 4.22 1.86
C VAL A 161 14.96 4.92 3.19
N ILE A 162 15.86 5.91 3.24
CA ILE A 162 16.15 6.68 4.45
C ILE A 162 14.89 7.40 4.96
N ILE A 163 14.14 8.07 4.07
CA ILE A 163 12.89 8.75 4.43
C ILE A 163 11.87 7.76 4.98
N THR A 164 11.76 6.58 4.37
CA THR A 164 10.84 5.53 4.83
C THR A 164 11.23 5.03 6.22
N ILE A 165 12.52 4.77 6.46
CA ILE A 165 13.04 4.34 7.77
C ILE A 165 12.82 5.42 8.83
N LEU A 166 13.11 6.69 8.52
CA LEU A 166 12.91 7.80 9.44
C LEU A 166 11.43 8.01 9.77
N THR A 167 10.56 7.92 8.77
CA THR A 167 9.11 8.02 8.96
C THR A 167 8.61 6.87 9.83
N PHE A 168 9.07 5.65 9.58
CA PHE A 168 8.73 4.48 10.39
C PHE A 168 9.21 4.63 11.83
N ARG A 169 10.46 5.06 12.04
CA ARG A 169 11.02 5.30 13.37
C ARG A 169 10.24 6.38 14.12
N PHE A 170 9.93 7.49 13.47
CA PHE A 170 9.12 8.57 14.06
C PHE A 170 7.76 8.04 14.52
N TRP A 171 7.09 7.24 13.69
CA TRP A 171 5.81 6.62 14.06
C TRP A 171 5.94 5.63 15.23
N MET A 172 6.97 4.79 15.26
CA MET A 172 7.24 3.88 16.37
C MET A 172 7.52 4.62 17.68
N GLU A 173 8.26 5.71 17.61
CA GLU A 173 8.61 6.53 18.77
C GLU A 173 7.41 7.35 19.27
N TRP A 174 6.63 7.92 18.35
CA TRP A 174 5.34 8.55 18.67
C TRP A 174 4.37 7.55 19.31
N PHE A 175 4.24 6.34 18.75
CA PHE A 175 3.39 5.29 19.30
C PHE A 175 3.84 4.86 20.71
N ARG A 176 5.15 4.75 20.92
CA ARG A 176 5.73 4.46 22.24
C ARG A 176 5.45 5.56 23.27
N ASN A 177 5.46 6.83 22.84
CA ASN A 177 5.20 7.97 23.71
C ASN A 177 3.70 8.23 23.93
N TRP A 178 2.85 7.78 23.01
CA TRP A 178 1.39 7.97 23.05
C TRP A 178 0.67 6.90 23.89
N LEU A 179 1.26 5.72 24.07
CA LEU A 179 0.80 4.75 25.08
C LEU A 179 1.29 5.22 26.47
N PRO A 180 0.42 5.78 27.34
CA PRO A 180 0.80 5.98 28.73
C PRO A 180 1.08 4.59 29.33
N GLY A 181 2.11 4.51 30.17
CA GLY A 181 2.80 3.27 30.53
C GLY A 181 1.96 2.02 30.85
N ASN A 182 2.65 0.89 30.69
CA ASN A 182 2.35 -0.50 31.10
C ASN A 182 1.78 -1.39 29.99
N PHE A 183 2.65 -2.20 29.39
CA PHE A 183 2.56 -3.67 29.42
C PHE A 183 3.95 -4.24 29.04
N ILE A 184 4.78 -4.44 30.08
CA ILE A 184 5.77 -5.52 30.11
C ILE A 184 5.02 -6.78 30.55
#